data_AF-A0A951HHC5-F1
#
_entry.id   AF-A0A951HHC5-F1
#
_cell.length_a   1.000
_cell.length_b   1.000
_cell.length_c   1.000
_cell.angle_alpha   90.00
_cell.angle_beta   90.00
_cell.angle_gamma   90.00
#
_symmetry.space_group_name_H-M   'P 1'
#
loop_
_entity.id
_entity.type
_entity.pdbx_description
1 polymer ?
#
loop_
_entity_poly.entity_id
_entity_poly.type
_entity_poly.pdbx_seq_one_letter_code
_entity_poly.pdbx_strand_id
1 'polypeptide(L)'
;MISTALVIVSAAMALQASDTTRAARESFTHCLRVFVDASTHAHKTLAQFNTEYPQACPAEQTAFRQAIIQRDMASRSTRASAEESANLEVEDARANFNDIFQMSLPPDQVAHAAPAPATAAPSQPTVAAQPAAQTTGAAQPPAQPAAQPH
;
A
#
# COMPACT_ATOMS: atom_id res chain seq x y z
N MET A 1 -47.17 26.37 1.17
CA MET A 1 -46.88 24.96 1.53
C MET A 1 -46.24 24.24 0.34
N ILE A 2 -45.03 24.62 -0.09
CA ILE A 2 -44.28 23.91 -1.16
C ILE A 2 -42.79 24.06 -0.84
N SER A 3 -42.25 23.30 0.11
CA SER A 3 -40.79 23.38 0.41
C SER A 3 -40.15 22.08 0.88
N THR A 4 -40.81 20.92 0.76
CA THR A 4 -40.28 19.64 1.29
C THR A 4 -39.90 18.61 0.23
N ALA A 5 -39.94 18.94 -1.07
CA ALA A 5 -39.70 17.96 -2.14
C ALA A 5 -38.25 17.87 -2.65
N LEU A 6 -37.33 18.76 -2.24
CA LEU A 6 -36.00 18.89 -2.87
C LEU A 6 -34.84 18.21 -2.10
N VAL A 7 -35.09 17.46 -1.03
CA VAL A 7 -34.00 16.89 -0.20
C VAL A 7 -33.66 15.43 -0.56
N ILE A 8 -34.49 14.73 -1.34
CA ILE A 8 -34.33 13.27 -1.54
C ILE A 8 -33.38 12.92 -2.71
N VAL A 9 -33.10 13.84 -3.63
CA VAL A 9 -32.34 13.53 -4.86
C VAL A 9 -30.83 13.38 -4.61
N SER A 10 -30.27 13.99 -3.56
CA SER A 10 -28.83 13.94 -3.28
C SER A 10 -28.35 12.59 -2.72
N ALA A 11 -29.20 11.84 -2.00
CA ALA A 11 -28.82 10.57 -1.39
C ALA A 11 -28.64 9.43 -2.42
N ALA A 12 -29.44 9.44 -3.50
CA ALA A 12 -29.39 8.40 -4.54
C ALA A 12 -28.07 8.42 -5.34
N MET A 13 -27.49 9.61 -5.56
CA MET A 13 -26.25 9.78 -6.31
C MET A 13 -25.03 9.25 -5.54
N ALA A 14 -25.01 9.40 -4.21
CA ALA A 14 -23.91 8.94 -3.37
C ALA A 14 -23.85 7.41 -3.30
N LEU A 15 -25.00 6.73 -3.17
CA LEU A 15 -25.07 5.26 -3.13
C LEU A 15 -24.54 4.64 -4.43
N GLN A 16 -24.98 5.17 -5.58
CA GLN A 16 -24.57 4.65 -6.89
C GLN A 16 -23.07 4.85 -7.17
N ALA A 17 -22.50 5.97 -6.71
CA ALA A 17 -21.06 6.22 -6.82
C ALA A 17 -20.25 5.19 -6.02
N SER A 18 -20.66 4.87 -4.79
CA SER A 18 -20.01 3.86 -3.96
C SER A 18 -20.04 2.46 -4.57
N ASP A 19 -21.19 2.04 -5.11
CA ASP A 19 -21.31 0.74 -5.78
C ASP A 19 -20.44 0.66 -7.04
N THR A 20 -20.39 1.74 -7.82
CA THR A 20 -19.54 1.82 -9.01
C THR A 20 -18.06 1.73 -8.66
N THR A 21 -17.59 2.41 -7.61
CA THR A 21 -16.21 2.30 -7.13
C THR A 21 -15.87 0.89 -6.67
N ARG A 22 -16.79 0.21 -5.98
CA ARG A 22 -16.60 -1.17 -5.55
C ARG A 22 -16.45 -2.11 -6.75
N ALA A 23 -17.37 -2.06 -7.72
CA ALA A 23 -17.31 -2.90 -8.90
C ALA A 23 -16.03 -2.66 -9.72
N ALA A 24 -15.60 -1.39 -9.85
CA ALA A 24 -14.36 -1.05 -10.55
C ALA A 24 -13.11 -1.57 -9.81
N ARG A 25 -13.08 -1.52 -8.47
CA ARG A 25 -12.00 -2.12 -7.67
C ARG A 25 -11.95 -3.63 -7.85
N GLU A 26 -13.10 -4.30 -7.78
CA GLU A 26 -13.18 -5.76 -7.97
C GLU A 26 -12.66 -6.15 -9.35
N SER A 27 -13.03 -5.43 -10.41
CA SER A 27 -12.51 -5.64 -11.77
C SER A 27 -11.00 -5.46 -11.84
N PHE A 28 -10.47 -4.36 -11.30
CA PHE A 28 -9.03 -4.08 -11.32
C PHE A 28 -8.22 -5.14 -10.55
N THR A 29 -8.63 -5.45 -9.32
CA THR A 29 -7.96 -6.47 -8.49
C THR A 29 -8.08 -7.87 -9.07
N HIS A 30 -9.18 -8.20 -9.75
CA HIS A 30 -9.30 -9.44 -10.50
C HIS A 30 -8.28 -9.51 -11.65
N CYS A 31 -8.17 -8.46 -12.46
CA CYS A 31 -7.21 -8.41 -13.55
C CYS A 31 -5.76 -8.54 -13.02
N LEU A 32 -5.40 -7.83 -11.94
CA LEU A 32 -4.08 -7.95 -11.32
C LEU A 32 -3.81 -9.37 -10.83
N ARG A 33 -4.79 -10.03 -10.21
CA ARG A 33 -4.67 -11.43 -9.78
C ARG A 33 -4.40 -12.37 -10.94
N VAL A 34 -5.15 -12.23 -12.04
CA VAL A 34 -4.96 -13.03 -13.26
C VAL A 34 -3.56 -12.80 -13.83
N PHE A 35 -3.08 -11.57 -13.85
CA PHE A 35 -1.73 -11.25 -14.33
C PHE A 35 -0.63 -11.89 -13.46
N VAL A 36 -0.78 -11.83 -12.13
CA VAL A 36 0.16 -12.45 -11.18
C VAL A 36 0.16 -13.96 -11.34
N ASP A 37 -1.01 -14.60 -11.36
CA ASP A 37 -1.16 -16.05 -11.55
C ASP A 37 -0.51 -16.52 -12.86
N ALA A 38 -0.81 -15.83 -13.97
CA ALA A 38 -0.21 -16.14 -15.27
C ALA A 38 1.32 -15.96 -15.26
N SER A 39 1.83 -14.96 -14.53
CA SER A 39 3.27 -14.71 -14.41
C SER A 39 3.97 -15.78 -13.57
N THR A 40 3.33 -16.24 -12.49
CA THR A 40 3.83 -17.35 -11.66
C THR A 40 3.83 -18.66 -12.44
N HIS A 41 2.75 -18.96 -13.17
CA HIS A 41 2.66 -20.15 -14.04
C HIS A 41 3.67 -20.13 -15.19
N ALA A 42 3.98 -18.94 -15.72
CA ALA A 42 5.02 -18.76 -16.72
C ALA A 42 6.45 -18.75 -16.13
N HIS A 43 6.60 -18.94 -14.81
CA HIS A 43 7.87 -18.87 -14.09
C HIS A 43 8.67 -17.59 -14.38
N LYS A 44 7.98 -16.45 -14.50
CA LYS A 44 8.66 -15.17 -14.73
C LYS A 44 9.61 -14.86 -13.59
N THR A 45 10.75 -14.27 -13.93
CA THR A 45 11.64 -13.68 -12.94
C THR A 45 11.06 -12.35 -12.44
N LEU A 46 11.55 -11.86 -11.30
CA LEU A 46 11.15 -10.54 -10.77
C LEU A 46 11.40 -9.41 -11.77
N ALA A 47 12.50 -9.48 -12.52
CA ALA A 47 12.83 -8.47 -13.53
C ALA A 47 11.84 -8.47 -14.71
N GLN A 48 11.46 -9.66 -15.21
CA GLN A 48 10.46 -9.79 -16.27
C GLN A 48 9.10 -9.27 -15.81
N PHE A 49 8.67 -9.67 -14.61
CA PHE A 49 7.44 -9.18 -14.01
C PHE A 49 7.43 -7.66 -13.89
N ASN A 50 8.47 -7.06 -13.29
CA ASN A 50 8.55 -5.60 -13.09
C ASN A 50 8.60 -4.79 -14.39
N THR A 51 9.06 -5.40 -15.49
CA THR A 51 9.05 -4.75 -16.82
C THR A 51 7.63 -4.69 -17.40
N GLU A 52 6.84 -5.75 -17.23
CA GLU A 52 5.52 -5.88 -17.84
C GLU A 52 4.39 -5.34 -16.97
N TYR A 53 4.50 -5.51 -15.65
CA TYR A 53 3.48 -5.16 -14.66
C TYR A 53 3.01 -3.69 -14.69
N PRO A 54 3.85 -2.67 -15.00
CA PRO A 54 3.41 -1.29 -15.24
C PRO A 54 2.33 -1.13 -16.31
N GLN A 55 2.30 -2.02 -17.29
CA GLN A 55 1.39 -1.94 -18.43
C GLN A 55 0.20 -2.92 -18.30
N ALA A 56 0.11 -3.66 -17.20
CA ALA A 56 -0.99 -4.58 -16.95
C ALA A 56 -2.30 -3.83 -16.60
N CYS A 57 -3.43 -4.37 -17.06
CA CYS A 57 -4.77 -3.92 -16.69
C CYS A 57 -5.07 -2.42 -16.94
N PRO A 58 -4.70 -1.82 -18.09
CA PRO A 58 -4.82 -0.38 -18.29
C PRO A 58 -6.28 0.10 -18.33
N ALA A 59 -7.20 -0.73 -18.84
CA ALA A 59 -8.62 -0.41 -18.93
C ALA A 59 -9.27 -0.39 -17.54
N GLU A 60 -9.03 -1.42 -16.74
CA GLU A 60 -9.55 -1.58 -15.39
C GLU A 60 -8.95 -0.54 -14.45
N GLN A 61 -7.65 -0.25 -14.58
CA GLN A 61 -6.99 0.83 -13.84
C GLN A 61 -7.67 2.18 -14.12
N THR A 62 -7.93 2.48 -15.39
CA THR A 62 -8.59 3.73 -15.80
C THR A 62 -10.00 3.80 -15.23
N ALA A 63 -10.77 2.71 -15.34
CA ALA A 63 -12.12 2.62 -14.79
C ALA A 63 -12.15 2.82 -13.27
N PHE A 64 -11.23 2.18 -12.54
CA PHE A 64 -11.12 2.31 -11.09
C PHE A 64 -10.72 3.73 -10.67
N ARG A 65 -9.72 4.32 -11.34
CA ARG A 65 -9.29 5.70 -11.09
C ARG A 65 -10.45 6.69 -11.29
N GLN A 66 -11.20 6.54 -12.38
CA GLN A 66 -12.37 7.38 -12.65
C GLN A 66 -13.47 7.19 -11.60
N ALA A 67 -13.74 5.95 -11.18
CA ALA A 67 -14.77 5.68 -10.19
C ALA A 67 -14.44 6.29 -8.81
N ILE A 68 -13.15 6.35 -8.42
CA ILE A 68 -12.72 7.05 -7.20
C ILE A 68 -12.91 8.56 -7.35
N ILE A 69 -12.46 9.13 -8.47
CA ILE A 69 -12.61 10.57 -8.72
C ILE A 69 -14.08 10.99 -8.61
N GLN A 70 -14.98 10.22 -9.23
CA GLN A 70 -16.42 10.50 -9.18
C GLN A 70 -16.98 10.40 -7.76
N ARG A 71 -16.59 9.38 -6.98
CA ARG A 71 -16.99 9.22 -5.57
C ARG A 71 -16.54 10.39 -4.71
N ASP A 72 -15.29 10.80 -4.85
CA ASP A 72 -14.69 11.85 -4.03
C ASP A 72 -15.25 13.22 -4.40
N MET A 73 -15.49 13.47 -5.69
CA MET A 73 -16.18 14.67 -6.17
C MET A 73 -17.65 14.71 -5.70
N ALA A 74 -18.36 13.58 -5.70
CA ALA A 74 -19.71 13.50 -5.12
C ALA A 74 -19.71 13.80 -3.61
N SER A 75 -18.59 13.53 -2.94
CA SER A 75 -18.33 13.86 -1.53
C SER A 75 -17.78 15.28 -1.32
N ARG A 76 -17.84 16.13 -2.37
CA ARG A 76 -17.37 17.53 -2.40
C ARG A 76 -15.86 17.74 -2.23
N SER A 77 -15.04 16.73 -2.54
CA SER A 77 -13.59 16.91 -2.67
C SER A 77 -13.25 17.79 -3.87
N THR A 78 -12.08 18.44 -3.85
CA THR A 78 -11.56 19.12 -5.04
C THR A 78 -11.10 18.09 -6.07
N ARG A 79 -11.12 18.48 -7.35
CA ARG A 79 -10.66 17.59 -8.42
C ARG A 79 -9.21 17.13 -8.21
N ALA A 80 -8.32 18.03 -7.80
CA ALA A 80 -6.92 17.71 -7.54
C ALA A 80 -6.77 16.67 -6.42
N SER A 81 -7.49 16.85 -5.30
CA SER A 81 -7.46 15.90 -4.18
C SER A 81 -8.08 14.55 -4.56
N ALA A 82 -9.13 14.54 -5.37
CA ALA A 82 -9.75 13.32 -5.88
C ALA A 82 -8.82 12.55 -6.84
N GLU A 83 -8.09 13.26 -7.71
CA GLU A 83 -7.09 12.67 -8.61
C GLU A 83 -5.90 12.08 -7.83
N GLU A 84 -5.41 12.78 -6.81
CA GLU A 84 -4.36 12.28 -5.93
C GLU A 84 -4.80 11.03 -5.15
N SER A 85 -5.99 11.07 -4.55
CA SER A 85 -6.57 9.91 -3.86
C SER A 85 -6.71 8.71 -4.80
N ALA A 86 -7.20 8.96 -6.02
CA ALA A 86 -7.34 7.91 -7.02
C ALA A 86 -6.00 7.31 -7.47
N ASN A 87 -4.93 8.12 -7.55
CA ASN A 87 -3.59 7.63 -7.83
C ASN A 87 -3.07 6.76 -6.70
N LEU A 88 -3.19 7.21 -5.45
CA LEU A 88 -2.74 6.44 -4.27
C LEU A 88 -3.45 5.10 -4.14
N GLU A 89 -4.77 5.04 -4.37
CA GLU A 89 -5.53 3.78 -4.33
C GLU A 89 -5.12 2.81 -5.45
N VAL A 90 -4.78 3.33 -6.63
CA VAL A 90 -4.26 2.51 -7.73
C VAL A 90 -2.85 2.00 -7.40
N GLU A 91 -1.98 2.86 -6.87
CA GLU A 91 -0.62 2.50 -6.50
C GLU A 91 -0.59 1.47 -5.39
N ASP A 92 -1.40 1.63 -4.34
CA ASP A 92 -1.54 0.68 -3.23
C ASP A 92 -1.98 -0.70 -3.74
N ALA A 93 -3.04 -0.75 -4.55
CA ALA A 93 -3.50 -2.00 -5.16
C ALA A 93 -2.37 -2.65 -5.99
N ARG A 94 -1.63 -1.88 -6.77
CA ARG A 94 -0.53 -2.42 -7.58
C ARG A 94 0.64 -2.89 -6.70
N ALA A 95 1.00 -2.15 -5.67
CA ALA A 95 2.06 -2.53 -4.73
C ALA A 95 1.72 -3.85 -4.03
N ASN A 96 0.49 -3.99 -3.55
CA ASN A 96 0.01 -5.22 -2.92
C ASN A 96 0.14 -6.45 -3.83
N PHE A 97 -0.23 -6.35 -5.11
CA PHE A 97 -0.11 -7.49 -6.02
C PHE A 97 1.33 -7.75 -6.50
N ASN A 98 2.18 -6.73 -6.52
CA ASN A 98 3.62 -6.92 -6.74
C ASN A 98 4.28 -7.68 -5.57
N ASP A 99 3.89 -7.36 -4.35
CA ASP A 99 4.33 -8.06 -3.14
C ASP A 99 3.87 -9.53 -3.14
N ILE A 100 2.60 -9.79 -3.48
CA ILE A 100 2.08 -11.15 -3.65
C ILE A 100 2.92 -11.95 -4.65
N PHE A 101 3.30 -11.35 -5.79
CA PHE A 101 4.17 -12.02 -6.75
C PHE A 101 5.55 -12.33 -6.16
N GLN A 102 6.18 -11.37 -5.48
CA GLN A 102 7.49 -11.56 -4.82
C GLN A 102 7.44 -12.68 -3.78
N MET A 103 6.38 -12.76 -2.98
CA MET A 103 6.19 -13.83 -2.00
C MET A 103 5.94 -15.21 -2.65
N SER A 104 5.50 -15.24 -3.90
CA SER A 104 5.30 -16.49 -4.66
C SER A 104 6.58 -17.04 -5.30
N LEU A 105 7.66 -16.25 -5.32
CA LEU A 105 8.92 -16.66 -5.92
C LEU A 105 9.64 -17.69 -5.04
N PRO A 106 10.29 -18.71 -5.63
CA PRO A 106 11.17 -19.60 -4.88
C PRO A 106 12.36 -18.81 -4.31
N PRO A 107 12.91 -19.22 -3.15
CA PRO A 107 13.91 -18.44 -2.40
C PRO A 107 15.18 -18.14 -3.21
N ASP A 108 15.59 -19.04 -4.10
CA ASP A 108 16.73 -18.83 -5.00
C ASP A 108 16.53 -17.63 -5.95
N GLN A 109 15.30 -17.36 -6.40
CA GLN A 109 15.02 -16.23 -7.28
C GLN A 109 14.98 -14.88 -6.54
N VAL A 110 14.56 -14.89 -5.27
CA VAL A 110 14.57 -13.69 -4.42
C VAL A 110 16.00 -13.28 -4.08
N ALA A 111 16.89 -14.25 -3.85
CA ALA A 111 18.31 -14.01 -3.56
C ALA A 111 19.09 -13.43 -4.76
N HIS A 112 18.74 -13.81 -5.99
CA HIS A 112 19.38 -13.28 -7.21
C HIS A 112 18.86 -11.89 -7.62
N ALA A 113 17.75 -11.43 -7.06
CA ALA A 113 17.21 -10.10 -7.30
C ALA A 113 17.66 -9.05 -6.28
N ALA A 114 18.19 -9.48 -5.12
CA ALA A 114 18.84 -8.58 -4.19
C ALA A 114 20.13 -8.02 -4.83
N PRO A 115 20.42 -6.71 -4.74
CA PRO A 115 21.73 -6.21 -5.11
C PRO A 115 22.75 -7.01 -4.31
N ALA A 116 23.74 -7.59 -5.02
CA ALA A 116 24.79 -8.39 -4.40
C ALA A 116 25.32 -7.66 -3.16
N PRO A 117 25.53 -8.36 -2.02
CA PRO A 117 26.14 -7.72 -0.87
C PRO A 117 27.45 -7.11 -1.34
N ALA A 118 27.58 -5.79 -1.20
CA ALA A 118 28.82 -5.09 -1.44
C ALA A 118 29.91 -5.88 -0.72
N THR A 119 30.88 -6.37 -1.49
CA THR A 119 32.00 -7.17 -1.04
C THR A 119 32.49 -6.58 0.28
N ALA A 120 32.40 -7.37 1.36
CA ALA A 120 32.89 -6.97 2.66
C ALA A 120 34.32 -6.46 2.52
N ALA A 121 34.50 -5.15 2.67
CA ALA A 121 35.81 -4.54 2.72
C ALA A 121 36.55 -5.11 3.94
N PRO A 122 37.82 -5.51 3.81
CA PRO A 122 38.57 -6.09 4.90
C PRO A 122 38.74 -5.09 6.05
N SER A 123 38.37 -5.59 7.23
CA SER A 123 38.74 -5.18 8.60
C SER A 123 39.73 -4.01 8.72
N GLN A 124 39.26 -2.87 9.23
CA GLN A 124 40.16 -1.89 9.84
C GLN A 124 40.54 -2.39 11.25
N PRO A 125 41.82 -2.32 11.64
CA PRO A 125 42.25 -2.72 12.97
C PRO A 125 41.78 -1.70 14.02
N THR A 126 41.04 -2.19 15.01
CA THR A 126 40.72 -1.46 16.24
C THR A 126 42.00 -1.15 17.02
N VAL A 127 42.32 0.14 17.17
CA VAL A 127 43.34 0.62 18.11
C VAL A 127 42.70 1.51 19.15
N ALA A 128 43.15 1.30 20.39
CA ALA A 128 43.04 2.14 21.59
C ALA A 128 41.74 2.05 22.44
N ALA A 129 41.78 1.07 23.34
CA ALA A 129 41.58 1.21 24.78
C ALA A 129 41.14 2.59 25.30
N GLN A 130 39.97 2.65 25.94
CA GLN A 130 39.60 3.69 26.90
C GLN A 130 39.50 3.05 28.30
N PRO A 131 40.20 3.60 29.31
CA PRO A 131 40.21 3.03 30.65
C PRO A 131 38.93 3.33 31.43
N ALA A 132 38.62 2.37 32.30
CA ALA A 132 37.48 2.34 33.19
C ALA A 132 37.41 3.54 34.14
N ALA A 133 36.19 4.06 34.33
CA ALA A 133 35.78 4.71 35.57
C ALA A 133 34.38 4.19 35.92
N GLN A 134 34.35 3.24 36.86
CA GLN A 134 33.16 2.77 37.55
C GLN A 134 32.85 3.74 38.69
N THR A 135 31.65 4.32 38.74
CA THR A 135 31.07 4.82 40.01
C THR A 135 29.55 4.70 39.99
N THR A 136 29.07 3.60 40.59
CA THR A 136 28.11 3.53 41.71
C THR A 136 26.83 4.39 41.71
N GLY A 137 25.69 3.72 41.91
CA GLY A 137 24.50 4.27 42.60
C GLY A 137 23.22 4.23 41.74
N ALA A 138 22.43 3.15 41.81
CA ALA A 138 21.31 2.98 42.73
C ALA A 138 20.14 3.98 42.51
N ALA A 139 19.03 3.51 41.94
CA ALA A 139 17.68 3.59 42.54
C ALA A 139 16.59 3.12 41.57
N GLN A 140 15.82 2.15 42.05
CA GLN A 140 14.60 1.53 41.53
C GLN A 140 13.39 2.49 41.69
N PRO A 141 12.25 2.28 40.97
CA PRO A 141 11.24 3.31 40.69
C PRO A 141 10.09 3.33 41.73
N PRO A 142 9.18 4.30 41.64
CA PRO A 142 7.78 4.13 42.05
C PRO A 142 6.87 4.20 40.79
N ALA A 143 6.11 3.15 40.48
CA ALA A 143 4.82 2.80 41.08
C ALA A 143 3.67 3.70 40.59
N GLN A 144 2.75 3.06 39.86
CA GLN A 144 1.41 3.53 39.53
C GLN A 144 0.62 3.95 40.79
N PRO A 145 -0.45 4.74 40.61
CA PRO A 145 -1.69 4.44 41.32
C PRO A 145 -2.85 4.21 40.34
N ALA A 146 -3.49 3.06 40.52
CA ALA A 146 -4.89 2.84 40.18
C ALA A 146 -5.78 3.35 41.32
N ALA A 147 -6.85 4.08 40.98
CA ALA A 147 -8.17 4.13 41.64
C ALA A 147 -8.90 5.43 41.23
N GLN A 148 -10.02 5.46 40.50
CA GLN A 148 -11.40 4.97 40.73
C GLN A 148 -12.40 6.17 40.92
N PRO A 149 -13.74 5.98 40.96
CA PRO A 149 -14.71 6.69 40.12
C PRO A 149 -15.53 7.76 40.85
N HIS A 150 -16.30 8.56 40.09
CA HIS A 150 -17.55 9.20 40.51
C HIS A 150 -18.50 9.31 39.32
#